data_AF-A0A8T6PH42-F1
#
_entry.id   AF-A0A8T6PH42-F1
#
_cell.length_a   1.000
_cell.length_b   1.000
_cell.length_c   1.000
_cell.angle_alpha   90.00
_cell.angle_beta   90.00
_cell.angle_gamma   90.00
#
_symmetry.space_group_name_H-M   'P 1'
#
loop_
_entity.id
_entity.type
_entity.pdbx_description
1 polymer ?
#
loop_
_entity_poly.entity_id
_entity_poly.type
_entity_poly.pdbx_seq_one_letter_code
_entity_poly.pdbx_strand_id
1 'polypeptide(L)'
;MITIPAKDIDIEIDASAWRIYEQSERLLPKLLVELLKGSNILEYHSDFGQPRGLPGNKLGIDYVRAIVAGYDPKGKCWRLGLHVSNRPEDDPRWVELAQWPPGPNQKFASEAQQAGRALAELVGCPLKVFGVKKLAESRPTGPLEDHQRKVINLNDVFRVVRDLKLPVTFEGVELAEGRGGNTVLRTSRQYDENQAGKITPGYRQCEIDSKKR
;
A
#
# COMPACT_ATOMS: atom_id res chain seq x y z
N MET A 1 3.71 -5.20 -19.42
CA MET A 1 2.31 -5.18 -19.90
C MET A 1 1.53 -6.36 -19.35
N ILE A 2 0.41 -6.10 -18.69
CA ILE A 2 -0.52 -7.08 -18.10
C ILE A 2 -1.92 -6.68 -18.55
N THR A 3 -2.73 -7.64 -18.99
CA THR A 3 -4.14 -7.41 -19.33
C THR A 3 -5.01 -8.16 -18.34
N ILE A 4 -5.95 -7.45 -17.72
CA ILE A 4 -6.87 -7.98 -16.73
C ILE A 4 -8.29 -7.89 -17.30
N PRO A 5 -8.95 -9.03 -17.59
CA PRO A 5 -10.31 -9.02 -18.10
C PRO A 5 -11.29 -8.65 -16.98
N ALA A 6 -12.20 -7.75 -17.30
CA ALA A 6 -13.35 -7.42 -16.46
C ALA A 6 -14.63 -7.65 -17.26
N LYS A 7 -15.78 -7.26 -16.72
CA LYS A 7 -17.07 -7.41 -17.40
C LYS A 7 -17.15 -6.40 -18.55
N ASP A 8 -17.27 -6.92 -19.77
CA ASP A 8 -17.43 -6.16 -21.02
C ASP A 8 -16.25 -5.23 -21.37
N ILE A 9 -15.15 -5.27 -20.61
CA ILE A 9 -13.96 -4.43 -20.79
C ILE A 9 -12.68 -5.17 -20.40
N ASP A 10 -11.56 -4.75 -20.98
CA ASP A 10 -10.21 -5.20 -20.62
C ASP A 10 -9.40 -4.04 -20.05
N ILE A 11 -8.73 -4.28 -18.93
CA ILE A 11 -7.82 -3.31 -18.30
C ILE A 11 -6.39 -3.66 -18.70
N GLU A 12 -5.72 -2.76 -19.42
CA GLU A 12 -4.31 -2.89 -19.78
C GLU A 12 -3.46 -2.05 -18.84
N ILE A 13 -2.44 -2.71 -18.26
CA ILE A 13 -1.50 -2.10 -17.31
C ILE A 13 -0.10 -2.25 -17.89
N ASP A 14 0.55 -1.12 -18.12
CA ASP A 14 1.95 -1.06 -18.53
C ASP A 14 2.77 -0.13 -17.61
N ALA A 15 4.09 -0.16 -17.73
CA ALA A 15 4.99 0.70 -16.95
C ALA A 15 4.74 2.21 -17.16
N SER A 16 4.15 2.57 -18.29
CA SER A 16 3.92 3.95 -18.72
C SER A 16 2.45 4.36 -18.75
N ALA A 17 1.51 3.41 -18.69
CA ALA A 17 0.11 3.68 -18.97
C ALA A 17 -0.84 2.72 -18.24
N TRP A 18 -2.05 3.22 -17.98
CA TRP A 18 -3.18 2.42 -17.53
C TRP A 18 -4.38 2.73 -18.42
N ARG A 19 -4.96 1.70 -19.04
CA ARG A 19 -6.00 1.84 -20.07
C ARG A 19 -7.16 0.90 -19.84
N ILE A 20 -8.34 1.32 -20.30
CA ILE A 20 -9.52 0.46 -20.40
C ILE A 20 -9.94 0.38 -21.87
N TYR A 21 -10.14 -0.84 -22.35
CA TYR A 21 -10.70 -1.10 -23.66
C TYR A 21 -12.06 -1.78 -23.56
N GLU A 22 -12.97 -1.47 -24.48
CA GLU A 22 -14.22 -2.21 -24.65
C GLU A 22 -13.93 -3.60 -25.25
N GLN A 23 -14.45 -4.65 -24.63
CA GLN A 23 -14.45 -5.98 -25.24
C GLN A 23 -15.47 -5.96 -26.38
N SER A 24 -14.99 -5.97 -27.61
CA SER A 24 -15.84 -6.06 -28.79
C SER A 24 -15.32 -7.12 -29.75
N GLU A 25 -16.21 -7.78 -30.47
CA GLU A 25 -15.85 -8.71 -31.56
C GLU A 25 -15.25 -8.00 -32.78
N ARG A 26 -15.07 -6.67 -32.73
CA ARG A 26 -14.50 -5.89 -33.81
C ARG A 26 -12.98 -6.09 -33.84
N LEU A 27 -12.41 -5.94 -35.04
CA LEU A 27 -10.97 -6.11 -35.30
C LEU A 27 -10.08 -5.17 -34.46
N LEU A 28 -10.61 -4.06 -33.96
CA LEU A 28 -9.88 -3.09 -33.14
C LEU A 28 -10.65 -2.79 -31.84
N PRO A 29 -10.02 -3.00 -30.66
CA PRO A 29 -10.64 -2.66 -29.39
C PRO A 29 -10.80 -1.14 -29.24
N LYS A 30 -11.96 -0.69 -28.76
CA LYS A 30 -12.24 0.75 -28.53
C LYS A 30 -11.62 1.17 -27.20
N LEU A 31 -10.68 2.12 -27.23
CA LEU A 31 -10.13 2.74 -26.02
C LEU A 31 -11.20 3.60 -25.32
N LEU A 32 -11.48 3.30 -24.06
CA LEU A 32 -12.51 3.99 -23.25
C LEU A 32 -11.90 4.98 -22.27
N VAL A 33 -10.78 4.62 -21.64
CA VAL A 33 -10.09 5.41 -20.61
C VAL A 33 -8.59 5.23 -20.78
N GLU A 34 -7.81 6.30 -20.63
CA GLU A 34 -6.36 6.28 -20.61
C GLU A 34 -5.80 7.23 -19.53
N LEU A 35 -4.79 6.74 -18.81
CA LEU A 35 -3.93 7.54 -17.96
C LEU A 35 -2.48 7.25 -18.30
N LEU A 36 -1.77 8.26 -18.79
CA LEU A 36 -0.33 8.18 -19.04
C LEU A 36 0.46 8.68 -17.83
N LYS A 37 1.56 8.01 -17.52
CA LYS A 37 2.47 8.41 -16.45
C LYS A 37 2.97 9.84 -16.68
N GLY A 38 2.77 10.70 -15.68
CA GLY A 38 3.20 12.11 -15.72
C GLY A 38 2.27 13.07 -16.45
N SER A 39 1.16 12.59 -17.05
CA SER A 39 0.19 13.46 -17.73
C SER A 39 -0.70 14.27 -16.78
N ASN A 40 -0.86 13.82 -15.52
CA ASN A 40 -1.77 14.37 -14.51
C ASN A 40 -3.24 14.49 -14.97
N ILE A 41 -3.61 13.84 -16.08
CA ILE A 41 -4.93 13.92 -16.68
C ILE A 41 -5.37 12.50 -17.03
N LEU A 42 -6.54 12.12 -16.52
CA LEU A 42 -7.26 10.93 -16.94
C LEU A 42 -8.14 11.30 -18.13
N GLU A 43 -7.84 10.76 -19.31
CA GLU A 43 -8.64 10.94 -20.51
C GLU A 43 -9.65 9.80 -20.65
N TYR A 44 -10.86 10.12 -21.12
CA TYR A 44 -11.90 9.11 -21.32
C TYR A 44 -12.87 9.53 -22.43
N HIS A 45 -13.48 8.53 -23.06
CA HIS A 45 -14.50 8.75 -24.08
C HIS A 45 -15.80 9.28 -23.43
N SER A 46 -16.49 10.20 -24.11
CA SER A 46 -17.74 10.82 -23.61
C SER A 46 -18.81 9.77 -23.27
N ASP A 47 -19.00 8.78 -24.16
CA ASP A 47 -19.95 7.68 -23.97
C ASP A 47 -19.68 6.86 -22.70
N PHE A 48 -18.42 6.82 -22.26
CA PHE A 48 -18.04 6.16 -21.02
C PHE A 48 -18.25 7.07 -19.80
N GLY A 49 -17.83 8.34 -19.91
CA GLY A 49 -17.83 9.30 -18.79
C GLY A 49 -19.21 9.87 -18.44
N GLN A 50 -20.04 10.22 -19.43
CA GLN A 50 -21.31 10.91 -19.22
C GLN A 50 -22.32 10.09 -18.38
N PRO A 51 -22.52 8.77 -18.63
CA PRO A 51 -23.41 7.95 -17.79
C PRO A 51 -22.91 7.82 -16.34
N ARG A 52 -21.60 7.99 -16.13
CA ARG A 52 -20.94 7.95 -14.82
C ARG A 52 -20.86 9.33 -14.16
N GLY A 53 -21.33 10.37 -14.86
CA GLY A 53 -21.33 11.77 -14.47
C GLY A 53 -19.94 12.38 -14.32
N LEU A 54 -18.99 11.95 -15.14
CA LEU A 54 -17.70 12.61 -15.30
C LEU A 54 -17.82 13.85 -16.20
N PRO A 55 -17.06 14.94 -15.93
CA PRO A 55 -17.17 16.18 -16.67
C PRO A 55 -16.38 16.18 -17.99
N GLY A 56 -17.08 16.18 -19.13
CA GLY A 56 -16.44 16.28 -20.45
C GLY A 56 -15.75 14.98 -20.86
N ASN A 57 -14.46 15.05 -21.20
CA ASN A 57 -13.64 13.92 -21.67
C ASN A 57 -12.28 13.81 -20.95
N LYS A 58 -12.04 14.66 -19.95
CA LYS A 58 -10.79 14.73 -19.20
C LYS A 58 -11.09 14.97 -17.72
N LEU A 59 -10.28 14.39 -16.84
CA LEU A 59 -10.34 14.61 -15.40
C LEU A 59 -8.92 14.83 -14.87
N GLY A 60 -8.67 15.97 -14.24
CA GLY A 60 -7.41 16.21 -13.55
C GLY A 60 -7.26 15.27 -12.35
N ILE A 61 -6.07 14.69 -12.15
CA ILE A 61 -5.82 13.76 -11.03
C ILE A 61 -5.99 14.43 -9.66
N ASP A 62 -5.84 15.75 -9.57
CA ASP A 62 -6.02 16.53 -8.33
C ASP A 62 -7.43 16.42 -7.74
N TYR A 63 -8.42 16.09 -8.58
CA TYR A 63 -9.79 15.83 -8.17
C TYR A 63 -10.00 14.41 -7.64
N VAL A 64 -9.03 13.50 -7.84
CA VAL A 64 -9.10 12.11 -7.39
C VAL A 64 -8.54 11.98 -5.98
N ARG A 65 -9.41 11.76 -5.00
CA ARG A 65 -9.05 11.62 -3.59
C ARG A 65 -8.55 10.23 -3.21
N ALA A 66 -9.10 9.20 -3.86
CA ALA A 66 -8.70 7.82 -3.64
C ALA A 66 -9.15 6.94 -4.80
N ILE A 67 -8.40 5.86 -5.04
CA ILE A 67 -8.87 4.72 -5.83
C ILE A 67 -9.56 3.76 -4.88
N VAL A 68 -10.68 3.17 -5.29
CA VAL A 68 -11.36 2.16 -4.49
C VAL A 68 -11.53 0.87 -5.28
N ALA A 69 -11.08 -0.24 -4.71
CA ALA A 69 -11.39 -1.59 -5.16
C ALA A 69 -12.28 -2.24 -4.10
N GLY A 70 -13.54 -2.53 -4.43
CA GLY A 70 -14.54 -2.98 -3.47
C GLY A 70 -15.36 -4.16 -3.97
N TYR A 71 -15.59 -5.14 -3.10
CA TYR A 71 -16.57 -6.20 -3.31
C TYR A 71 -17.97 -5.73 -2.91
N ASP A 72 -18.90 -5.73 -3.86
CA ASP A 72 -20.32 -5.48 -3.64
C ASP A 72 -21.02 -6.80 -3.26
N PRO A 73 -21.47 -6.97 -2.00
CA PRO A 73 -22.13 -8.19 -1.56
C PRO A 73 -23.51 -8.39 -2.20
N LYS A 74 -24.19 -7.32 -2.62
CA LYS A 74 -25.51 -7.42 -3.27
C LYS A 74 -25.36 -7.90 -4.71
N GLY A 75 -24.45 -7.26 -5.47
CA GLY A 75 -24.12 -7.66 -6.84
C GLY A 75 -23.21 -8.89 -6.94
N LYS A 76 -22.68 -9.38 -5.82
CA LYS A 76 -21.68 -10.44 -5.73
C LYS A 76 -20.52 -10.23 -6.71
N CYS A 77 -20.02 -9.00 -6.83
CA CYS A 77 -19.00 -8.66 -7.82
C CYS A 77 -17.98 -7.69 -7.25
N TRP A 78 -16.78 -7.67 -7.82
CA TRP A 78 -15.80 -6.62 -7.54
C TRP A 78 -16.06 -5.42 -8.44
N ARG A 79 -15.83 -4.23 -7.89
CA ARG A 79 -15.90 -2.95 -8.59
C ARG A 79 -14.62 -2.16 -8.32
N LEU A 80 -14.13 -1.49 -9.34
CA LEU A 80 -13.02 -0.55 -9.29
C LEU A 80 -13.52 0.82 -9.72
N GLY A 81 -13.09 1.86 -9.02
CA GLY A 81 -13.51 3.22 -9.33
C GLY A 81 -12.76 4.29 -8.56
N LEU A 82 -13.21 5.52 -8.73
CA LEU A 82 -12.60 6.73 -8.20
C LEU A 82 -13.51 7.37 -7.16
N HIS A 83 -12.91 7.91 -6.11
CA HIS A 83 -13.51 8.95 -5.29
C HIS A 83 -13.07 10.30 -5.83
N VAL A 84 -13.99 11.00 -6.48
CA VAL A 84 -13.74 12.31 -7.11
C VAL A 84 -14.37 13.41 -6.27
N SER A 85 -13.65 14.48 -6.01
CA SER A 85 -14.18 15.64 -5.29
C SER A 85 -13.64 16.94 -5.87
N ASN A 86 -14.51 17.93 -6.07
CA ASN A 86 -14.16 19.23 -6.64
C ASN A 86 -13.33 20.07 -5.66
N ARG A 87 -13.62 19.95 -4.36
CA ARG A 87 -12.93 20.66 -3.28
C ARG A 87 -12.48 19.69 -2.20
N PRO A 88 -11.49 20.04 -1.35
CA PRO A 88 -11.08 19.19 -0.24
C PRO A 88 -12.19 18.96 0.79
N GLU A 89 -13.10 19.92 0.95
CA GLU A 89 -14.17 19.86 1.95
C GLU A 89 -15.43 19.14 1.45
N ASP A 90 -15.56 18.94 0.13
CA ASP A 90 -16.72 18.32 -0.48
C ASP A 90 -16.69 16.80 -0.31
N ASP A 91 -17.85 16.21 -0.01
CA ASP A 91 -18.01 14.76 0.05
C ASP A 91 -17.65 14.12 -1.30
N PRO A 92 -16.69 13.18 -1.33
CA PRO A 92 -16.25 12.60 -2.58
C PRO A 92 -17.35 11.75 -3.22
N ARG A 93 -17.57 11.97 -4.51
CA ARG A 93 -18.48 11.18 -5.34
C ARG A 93 -17.79 9.90 -5.80
N TRP A 94 -18.50 8.78 -5.72
CA TRP A 94 -18.09 7.52 -6.32
C TRP A 94 -18.32 7.51 -7.84
N VAL A 95 -17.28 7.17 -8.60
CA VAL A 95 -17.33 6.97 -10.05
C VAL A 95 -16.77 5.59 -10.37
N GLU A 96 -17.62 4.69 -10.84
CA GLU A 96 -17.22 3.33 -11.21
C GLU A 96 -16.49 3.32 -12.56
N LEU A 97 -15.31 2.69 -12.61
CA LEU A 97 -14.53 2.51 -13.83
C LEU A 97 -14.68 1.09 -14.39
N ALA A 98 -14.60 0.08 -13.54
CA ALA A 98 -14.66 -1.33 -13.95
C ALA A 98 -15.46 -2.17 -12.96
N GLN A 99 -16.08 -3.23 -13.49
CA GLN A 99 -16.83 -4.21 -12.72
C GLN A 99 -16.41 -5.60 -13.19
N TRP A 100 -16.23 -6.56 -12.27
CA TRP A 100 -15.99 -7.96 -12.60
C TRP A 100 -17.28 -8.77 -12.66
N PRO A 101 -17.30 -9.90 -13.38
CA PRO A 101 -18.44 -10.80 -13.37
C PRO A 101 -18.84 -11.24 -11.95
N PRO A 102 -20.11 -11.60 -11.72
CA PRO A 102 -20.54 -12.12 -10.43
C PRO A 102 -19.74 -13.36 -10.03
N GLY A 103 -19.30 -13.41 -8.78
CA GLY A 103 -18.47 -14.48 -8.24
C GLY A 103 -18.23 -14.34 -6.75
N PRO A 104 -17.65 -15.37 -6.10
CA PRO A 104 -17.28 -15.27 -4.70
C PRO A 104 -16.21 -14.20 -4.50
N ASN A 105 -16.20 -13.57 -3.32
CA ASN A 105 -15.29 -12.47 -2.97
C ASN A 105 -13.81 -12.77 -3.26
N GLN A 106 -13.36 -14.03 -3.18
CA GLN A 106 -11.96 -14.39 -3.46
C GLN A 106 -11.62 -14.45 -4.95
N LYS A 107 -12.58 -14.71 -5.86
CA LYS A 107 -12.31 -15.07 -7.26
C LYS A 107 -11.57 -13.98 -8.03
N PHE A 108 -12.07 -12.74 -7.95
CA PHE A 108 -11.54 -11.59 -8.70
C PHE A 108 -10.85 -10.56 -7.82
N ALA A 109 -10.61 -10.89 -6.55
CA ALA A 109 -9.97 -9.96 -5.62
C ALA A 109 -8.55 -9.59 -6.06
N SER A 110 -7.78 -10.56 -6.59
CA SER A 110 -6.38 -10.33 -6.98
C SER A 110 -6.30 -9.34 -8.13
N GLU A 111 -7.10 -9.61 -9.17
CA GLU A 111 -7.23 -8.79 -10.36
C GLU A 111 -7.71 -7.37 -10.02
N ALA A 112 -8.78 -7.24 -9.24
CA ALA A 112 -9.32 -5.94 -8.85
C ALA A 112 -8.34 -5.12 -8.00
N GLN A 113 -7.65 -5.76 -7.06
CA GLN A 113 -6.64 -5.09 -6.22
C GLN A 113 -5.39 -4.72 -7.01
N GLN A 114 -4.95 -5.57 -7.95
CA GLN A 114 -3.81 -5.29 -8.82
C GLN A 114 -4.10 -4.12 -9.76
N ALA A 115 -5.27 -4.13 -10.41
CA ALA A 115 -5.72 -3.02 -11.25
C ALA A 115 -5.82 -1.71 -10.47
N GLY A 116 -6.42 -1.76 -9.28
CA GLY A 116 -6.54 -0.59 -8.40
C GLY A 116 -5.20 -0.08 -7.88
N ARG A 117 -4.24 -0.97 -7.57
CA ARG A 117 -2.90 -0.59 -7.11
C ARG A 117 -2.12 0.12 -8.21
N ALA A 118 -2.09 -0.44 -9.41
CA ALA A 118 -1.40 0.19 -10.54
C ALA A 118 -1.97 1.58 -10.86
N LEU A 119 -3.30 1.73 -10.82
CA LEU A 119 -3.94 3.02 -11.01
C LEU A 119 -3.60 4.01 -9.87
N ALA A 120 -3.64 3.56 -8.62
CA ALA A 120 -3.30 4.38 -7.46
C ALA A 120 -1.84 4.88 -7.49
N GLU A 121 -0.91 4.04 -7.94
CA GLU A 121 0.49 4.40 -8.12
C GLU A 121 0.69 5.47 -9.20
N LEU A 122 -0.04 5.38 -10.32
CA LEU A 122 0.03 6.37 -11.40
C LEU A 122 -0.62 7.71 -11.01
N VAL A 123 -1.70 7.67 -10.23
CA VAL A 123 -2.41 8.87 -9.75
C VAL A 123 -1.69 9.50 -8.55
N GLY A 124 -0.91 8.73 -7.79
CA GLY A 124 -0.26 9.21 -6.56
C GLY A 124 -1.23 9.39 -5.39
N CYS A 125 -2.33 8.62 -5.35
CA CYS A 125 -3.36 8.73 -4.31
C CYS A 125 -3.58 7.40 -3.56
N PRO A 126 -4.23 7.39 -2.39
CA PRO A 126 -4.40 6.16 -1.62
C PRO A 126 -5.37 5.18 -2.30
N LEU A 127 -5.02 3.88 -2.24
CA LEU A 127 -5.92 2.78 -2.58
C LEU A 127 -6.73 2.34 -1.35
N LYS A 128 -8.07 2.37 -1.45
CA LYS A 128 -8.99 1.80 -0.45
C LYS A 128 -9.49 0.45 -0.94
N VAL A 129 -9.25 -0.61 -0.17
CA VAL A 129 -9.71 -1.97 -0.48
C VAL A 129 -10.82 -2.39 0.48
N PHE A 130 -11.98 -2.73 -0.06
CA PHE A 130 -13.14 -3.23 0.70
C PHE A 130 -13.48 -4.65 0.26
N GLY A 131 -13.28 -5.63 1.13
CA GLY A 131 -13.49 -7.04 0.80
C GLY A 131 -12.42 -7.91 1.43
N VAL A 132 -12.00 -8.97 0.75
CA VAL A 132 -10.88 -9.81 1.19
C VAL A 132 -9.60 -8.97 1.19
N LYS A 133 -9.16 -8.54 2.39
CA LYS A 133 -7.99 -7.65 2.57
C LYS A 133 -6.64 -8.36 2.36
N LYS A 134 -6.62 -9.68 2.48
CA LYS A 134 -5.45 -10.52 2.23
C LYS A 134 -5.89 -11.69 1.38
N LEU A 135 -5.54 -11.64 0.10
CA LEU A 135 -5.40 -12.88 -0.64
C LEU A 135 -4.22 -13.61 -0.03
N ALA A 136 -4.36 -14.92 0.17
CA ALA A 136 -3.25 -15.74 0.59
C ALA A 136 -2.24 -15.81 -0.57
N GLU A 137 -1.48 -14.74 -0.78
CA GLU A 137 -0.17 -14.88 -1.41
C GLU A 137 0.66 -15.67 -0.41
N SER A 138 0.66 -16.99 -0.56
CA SER A 138 1.60 -17.89 0.07
C SER A 138 2.99 -17.65 -0.51
N ARG A 139 3.51 -16.43 -0.35
CA ARG A 139 4.94 -16.18 -0.40
C ARG A 139 5.37 -16.10 1.06
N PRO A 140 6.05 -17.15 1.59
CA PRO A 140 6.59 -17.06 2.93
C PRO A 140 7.47 -15.81 2.99
N THR A 141 7.12 -14.84 3.83
CA THR A 141 7.97 -13.67 4.13
C THR A 141 9.13 -14.06 5.06
N GLY A 142 9.44 -15.36 5.13
CA GLY A 142 10.68 -15.85 5.71
C GLY A 142 11.81 -15.73 4.68
N PRO A 143 13.07 -15.74 5.12
CA PRO A 143 14.20 -15.95 4.22
C PRO A 143 13.95 -17.22 3.41
N LEU A 144 14.42 -17.17 2.17
CA LEU A 144 14.37 -18.28 1.22
C LEU A 144 15.19 -19.49 1.70
N GLU A 145 16.06 -19.26 2.69
CA GLU A 145 16.89 -20.27 3.32
C GLU A 145 16.27 -20.70 4.66
N ASP A 146 16.44 -21.98 5.01
CA ASP A 146 16.11 -22.46 6.34
C ASP A 146 16.82 -21.61 7.39
N HIS A 147 16.06 -20.91 8.23
CA HIS A 147 16.62 -20.21 9.37
C HIS A 147 17.30 -21.23 10.29
N GLN A 148 18.62 -21.33 10.19
CA GLN A 148 19.41 -21.98 11.21
C GLN A 148 19.37 -21.09 12.45
N ARG A 149 18.47 -21.41 13.39
CA ARG A 149 18.57 -20.89 14.76
C ARG A 149 19.93 -21.32 15.30
N LYS A 150 20.91 -20.42 15.29
CA LYS A 150 22.12 -20.61 16.10
C LYS A 150 21.64 -20.67 17.55
N VAL A 151 21.71 -21.86 18.15
CA VAL A 151 21.48 -22.02 19.57
C VAL A 151 22.57 -21.22 20.26
N ILE A 152 22.20 -20.07 20.81
CA ILE A 152 23.13 -19.23 21.55
C ILE A 152 23.42 -19.95 22.86
N ASN A 153 24.67 -20.35 23.06
CA ASN A 153 25.11 -20.94 24.32
C ASN A 153 25.09 -19.87 25.42
N LEU A 154 24.25 -20.09 26.44
CA LEU A 154 24.08 -19.15 27.54
C LEU A 154 25.39 -18.90 28.30
N ASN A 155 26.29 -19.90 28.40
CA ASN A 155 27.56 -19.74 29.08
C ASN A 155 28.48 -18.75 28.36
N ASP A 156 28.46 -18.74 27.02
CA ASP A 156 29.24 -17.78 26.22
C ASP A 156 28.68 -16.37 26.39
N VAL A 157 27.34 -16.23 26.45
CA VAL A 157 26.69 -14.95 26.75
C VAL A 157 27.07 -14.44 28.13
N PHE A 158 27.00 -15.28 29.17
CA PHE A 158 27.37 -14.87 30.53
C PHE A 158 28.84 -14.48 30.66
N ARG A 159 29.75 -15.14 29.94
CA ARG A 159 31.16 -14.75 29.89
C ARG A 159 31.33 -13.36 29.29
N VAL A 160 30.71 -13.11 28.13
CA VAL A 160 30.77 -11.81 27.46
C VAL A 160 30.13 -10.71 28.32
N VAL A 161 28.99 -10.98 28.95
CA VAL A 161 28.27 -10.01 29.79
C VAL A 161 29.04 -9.66 31.07
N ARG A 162 29.75 -10.61 31.69
CA ARG A 162 30.53 -10.35 32.91
C ARG A 162 31.68 -9.37 32.66
N ASP A 163 32.30 -9.45 31.49
CA ASP A 163 33.44 -8.62 31.13
C ASP A 163 33.03 -7.34 30.39
N LEU A 164 31.72 -7.17 30.13
CA LEU A 164 31.16 -6.04 29.40
C LEU A 164 31.22 -4.76 30.26
N LYS A 165 32.15 -3.87 29.95
CA LYS A 165 32.21 -2.53 30.56
C LYS A 165 31.28 -1.59 29.81
N LEU A 166 30.25 -1.07 30.50
CA LEU A 166 29.37 -0.05 29.95
C LEU A 166 30.08 1.32 29.88
N PRO A 167 29.73 2.20 28.93
CA PRO A 167 28.72 2.00 27.89
C PRO A 167 29.22 1.17 26.70
N VAL A 168 28.33 0.39 26.09
CA VAL A 168 28.62 -0.36 24.85
C VAL A 168 27.62 0.00 23.77
N THR A 169 28.12 0.24 22.56
CA THR A 169 27.30 0.58 21.38
C THR A 169 27.39 -0.53 20.34
N PHE A 170 26.24 -0.98 19.84
CA PHE A 170 26.09 -1.96 18.77
C PHE A 170 25.02 -1.48 17.80
N GLU A 171 25.36 -1.26 16.52
CA GLU A 171 24.42 -1.01 15.40
C GLU A 171 23.09 -0.32 15.78
N GLY A 172 23.18 0.93 16.25
CA GLY A 172 21.99 1.71 16.61
C GLY A 172 21.39 1.40 17.99
N VAL A 173 22.11 0.65 18.83
CA VAL A 173 21.74 0.33 20.22
C VAL A 173 22.90 0.70 21.14
N GLU A 174 22.65 1.53 22.15
CA GLU A 174 23.60 1.87 23.20
C GLU A 174 23.08 1.30 24.53
N LEU A 175 23.93 0.55 25.23
CA LEU A 175 23.74 0.13 26.61
C LEU A 175 24.62 1.03 27.48
N ALA A 176 24.05 1.69 28.48
CA ALA A 176 24.76 2.58 29.39
C ALA A 176 24.33 2.38 30.84
N GLU A 177 25.12 2.87 31.79
CA GLU A 177 24.71 2.95 33.19
C GLU A 177 23.77 4.14 33.41
N GLY A 178 22.63 3.86 34.02
CA GLY A 178 21.62 4.83 34.42
C GLY A 178 21.78 5.29 35.86
N ARG A 179 20.94 6.24 36.26
CA ARG A 179 20.91 6.72 37.64
C ARG A 179 20.47 5.58 38.58
N GLY A 180 21.18 5.39 39.69
CA GLY A 180 20.85 4.38 40.70
C GLY A 180 21.33 2.95 40.43
N GLY A 181 22.18 2.75 39.40
CA GLY A 181 22.73 1.44 39.03
C GLY A 181 21.85 0.63 38.07
N ASN A 182 20.86 1.28 37.43
CA ASN A 182 20.02 0.66 36.40
C ASN A 182 20.76 0.59 35.07
N THR A 183 20.39 -0.36 34.22
CA THR A 183 20.92 -0.43 32.85
C THR A 183 19.99 0.34 31.92
N VAL A 184 20.53 1.27 31.15
CA VAL A 184 19.80 2.08 30.17
C VAL A 184 20.06 1.50 28.78
N LEU A 185 19.00 1.12 28.08
CA LEU A 185 19.02 0.75 26.68
C LEU A 185 18.51 1.94 25.86
N ARG A 186 19.35 2.48 24.98
CA ARG A 186 18.95 3.48 23.98
C ARG A 186 18.96 2.84 22.61
N THR A 187 17.88 2.96 21.87
CA THR A 187 17.84 2.57 20.47
C THR A 187 17.72 3.82 19.61
N SER A 188 18.60 3.96 18.62
CA SER A 188 18.52 5.01 17.62
C SER A 188 17.19 4.86 16.91
N ARG A 189 16.42 5.95 16.88
CA ARG A 189 15.25 6.00 16.02
C ARG A 189 15.82 6.11 14.62
N GLN A 190 15.73 5.05 13.80
CA GLN A 190 15.94 5.23 12.36
C GLN A 190 15.02 6.38 11.93
N TYR A 191 15.64 7.39 11.35
CA TYR A 191 15.11 8.73 11.20
C TYR A 191 13.99 8.69 10.16
N ASP A 192 12.72 8.67 10.58
CA ASP A 192 11.62 9.15 9.74
C ASP A 192 11.68 10.69 9.79
N GLU A 193 12.31 11.29 8.78
CA GLU A 193 12.18 12.71 8.49
C GLU A 193 10.71 13.00 8.16
N ASN A 194 9.90 13.42 9.15
CA ASN A 194 8.73 14.27 8.96
C ASN A 194 7.98 14.47 10.29
N GLN A 195 8.46 15.37 11.15
CA GLN A 195 7.55 16.20 11.94
C GLN A 195 8.25 17.43 12.52
N ALA A 196 7.72 18.58 12.12
CA ALA A 196 8.20 19.90 12.43
C ALA A 196 8.23 20.19 13.95
N GLY A 197 9.33 20.78 14.41
CA GLY A 197 9.30 21.76 15.50
C GLY A 197 9.34 21.26 16.94
N LYS A 198 9.56 19.96 17.21
CA LYS A 198 9.86 19.48 18.57
C LYS A 198 11.20 18.75 18.60
N ILE A 199 12.19 19.34 19.27
CA ILE A 199 13.47 18.70 19.59
C ILE A 199 13.18 17.55 20.55
N THR A 200 12.90 16.37 19.97
CA THR A 200 12.77 15.11 20.69
C THR A 200 14.17 14.47 20.68
N PRO A 201 14.69 13.97 21.81
CA PRO A 201 15.97 13.26 21.80
C PRO A 201 15.93 12.11 20.77
N GLY A 202 16.99 11.98 19.96
CA GLY A 202 17.07 11.09 18.79
C GLY A 202 17.08 9.58 19.08
N TYR A 203 16.68 9.17 20.28
CA TYR A 203 16.70 7.79 20.73
C TYR A 203 15.45 7.45 21.54
N ARG A 204 15.01 6.18 21.46
CA ARG A 204 14.08 5.61 22.44
C ARG A 204 14.89 5.06 23.59
N GLN A 205 14.59 5.47 24.82
CA GLN A 205 15.26 5.00 26.03
C GLN A 205 14.36 4.05 26.81
N CYS A 206 14.91 2.93 27.26
CA CYS A 206 14.30 2.02 28.23
C CYS A 206 15.26 1.88 29.42
N GLU A 207 14.73 1.99 30.64
CA GLU A 207 15.49 1.69 31.86
C GLU A 207 15.11 0.31 32.37
N ILE A 208 16.11 -0.53 32.57
CA ILE A 208 15.97 -1.87 33.11
C ILE A 208 16.43 -1.80 34.57
N ASP A 209 15.46 -1.91 35.48
CA ASP A 209 15.73 -2.07 36.92
C ASP A 209 16.29 -3.47 37.17
N SER A 210 17.60 -3.54 37.41
CA SER A 210 18.32 -4.78 37.65
C SER A 210 18.11 -5.34 39.07
N LYS A 211 17.44 -4.59 39.96
CA LYS A 211 17.22 -4.95 41.37
C LYS A 211 15.86 -5.61 41.63
N LYS A 212 14.93 -5.59 40.66
CA LYS A 212 13.69 -6.37 40.70
C LYS A 212 13.87 -7.71 40.00
N ARG A 213 14.47 -8.67 40.69
CA ARG A 213 14.42 -10.09 40.35
C ARG A 213 13.69 -10.87 41.42
#